data_AF-A0A7S3M8Z9-F1
#
_entry.id   AF-A0A7S3M8Z9-F1
#
_cell.length_a   1.000
_cell.length_b   1.000
_cell.length_c   1.000
_cell.angle_alpha   90.00
_cell.angle_beta   90.00
_cell.angle_gamma   90.00
#
_symmetry.space_group_name_H-M   'P 1'
#
loop_
_entity.id
_entity.type
_entity.pdbx_description
1 polymer ?
#
loop_
_entity_poly.entity_id
_entity_poly.type
_entity_poly.pdbx_seq_one_letter_code
_entity_poly.pdbx_strand_id
1 'polypeptide(L)'
;KLEVDKARTFTMVGTPHYMAPEVMRGRGYNSGVDHWALGVILFELTIGYLPFANDVEGASEVFAAVIKGRLEFPGWYNDARGNELMRGLMCHDPKKRLGSGPGGFEEVKRCSWFMPKRPGGTHIFDQLMGRELEAPVVPKGEVFGIDQTED
;
A
#
# COMPACT_ATOMS: atom_id res chain seq x y z
N LYS A 1 6.12 -24.34 -12.10
CA LYS A 1 6.52 -22.91 -12.15
C LYS A 1 5.65 -22.25 -13.21
N LEU A 2 4.57 -21.59 -12.81
CA LEU A 2 3.72 -20.82 -13.71
C LEU A 2 4.46 -19.52 -14.02
N GLU A 3 4.68 -19.21 -15.30
CA GLU A 3 5.32 -17.97 -15.74
C GLU A 3 4.45 -16.78 -15.33
N VAL A 4 4.99 -15.88 -14.49
CA VAL A 4 4.30 -14.71 -13.92
C VAL A 4 4.28 -13.52 -14.90
N ASP A 5 4.23 -13.79 -16.21
CA ASP A 5 4.17 -12.72 -17.20
C ASP A 5 3.31 -13.13 -18.41
N LYS A 6 2.06 -12.63 -18.48
CA LYS A 6 1.33 -12.27 -19.72
C LYS A 6 -0.16 -11.92 -19.59
N ALA A 7 -0.81 -12.06 -18.44
CA ALA A 7 -2.19 -11.57 -18.31
C ALA A 7 -2.19 -10.09 -17.90
N ARG A 8 -2.39 -9.19 -18.87
CA ARG A 8 -2.71 -7.79 -18.59
C ARG A 8 -4.20 -7.58 -18.72
N THR A 9 -4.74 -6.76 -17.83
CA THR A 9 -6.10 -6.24 -17.96
C THR A 9 -6.05 -4.74 -18.21
N PHE A 10 -7.14 -4.20 -18.76
CA PHE A 10 -7.25 -2.80 -19.20
C PHE A 10 -8.48 -2.10 -18.61
N THR A 11 -9.36 -2.84 -17.93
CA THR A 11 -10.57 -2.28 -17.32
C THR A 11 -10.20 -1.30 -16.23
N MET A 12 -10.69 -0.07 -16.31
CA MET A 12 -10.45 0.95 -15.28
C MET A 12 -11.53 0.83 -14.20
N VAL A 13 -11.19 0.15 -13.10
CA VAL A 13 -12.07 -0.03 -11.93
C VAL A 13 -11.27 0.17 -10.64
N GLY A 14 -11.94 0.63 -9.58
CA GLY A 14 -11.36 0.83 -8.26
C GLY A 14 -11.82 2.13 -7.60
N THR A 15 -11.42 2.33 -6.34
CA THR A 15 -11.59 3.59 -5.63
C THR A 15 -10.45 4.53 -6.02
N PRO A 16 -10.74 5.73 -6.59
CA PRO A 16 -9.74 6.60 -7.22
C PRO A 16 -8.45 6.81 -6.41
N HIS A 17 -8.55 7.05 -5.10
CA HIS A 17 -7.40 7.34 -4.23
C HIS A 17 -6.41 6.18 -4.08
N TYR A 18 -6.85 4.94 -4.30
CA TYR A 18 -6.03 3.73 -4.15
C TYR A 18 -5.55 3.17 -5.49
N MET A 19 -5.99 3.73 -6.61
CA MET A 19 -5.64 3.23 -7.95
C MET A 19 -4.21 3.62 -8.34
N ALA A 20 -3.49 2.67 -8.92
CA ALA A 20 -2.14 2.89 -9.44
C ALA A 20 -2.16 3.78 -10.72
N PRO A 21 -1.11 4.58 -10.97
CA PRO A 21 -1.11 5.55 -12.05
C PRO A 21 -1.18 4.91 -13.46
N GLU A 22 -0.74 3.67 -13.63
CA GLU A 22 -0.87 2.93 -14.89
C GLU A 22 -2.30 2.48 -15.20
N VAL A 23 -3.13 2.25 -14.17
CA VAL A 23 -4.57 1.95 -14.31
C VAL A 23 -5.29 3.18 -14.83
N MET A 24 -5.04 4.33 -14.21
CA MET A 24 -5.61 5.63 -14.60
C MET A 24 -5.19 6.07 -16.02
N ARG A 25 -4.01 5.65 -16.48
CA ARG A 25 -3.52 5.91 -17.84
C ARG A 25 -4.02 4.90 -18.88
N GLY A 26 -4.74 3.86 -18.49
CA GLY A 26 -5.25 2.82 -19.39
C GLY A 26 -4.15 2.03 -20.11
N ARG A 27 -2.92 1.95 -19.58
CA ARG A 27 -1.76 1.35 -20.28
C ARG A 27 -1.68 -0.18 -20.17
N GLY A 28 -2.73 -0.79 -19.63
CA GLY A 28 -2.73 -2.19 -19.23
C GLY A 28 -1.90 -2.41 -17.97
N TYR A 29 -2.41 -3.20 -17.05
CA TYR A 29 -1.78 -3.43 -15.75
C TYR A 29 -1.79 -4.91 -15.35
N ASN A 30 -0.97 -5.24 -14.37
CA ASN A 30 -0.83 -6.57 -13.77
C ASN A 30 -1.03 -6.46 -12.24
N SER A 31 -0.72 -7.52 -11.49
CA SER A 31 -0.80 -7.54 -10.01
C SER A 31 0.09 -6.52 -9.29
N GLY A 32 1.00 -5.83 -10.00
CA GLY A 32 1.80 -4.74 -9.45
C GLY A 32 0.97 -3.58 -8.89
N VAL A 33 -0.28 -3.42 -9.34
CA VAL A 33 -1.20 -2.37 -8.85
C VAL A 33 -1.60 -2.57 -7.39
N ASP A 34 -1.61 -3.82 -6.90
CA ASP A 34 -1.95 -4.11 -5.51
C ASP A 34 -0.84 -3.67 -4.56
N HIS A 35 0.43 -3.72 -5.01
CA HIS A 35 1.56 -3.16 -4.26
C HIS A 35 1.46 -1.64 -4.12
N TRP A 36 0.94 -0.94 -5.13
CA TRP A 36 0.67 0.50 -5.02
C TRP A 36 -0.40 0.76 -3.97
N ALA A 37 -1.54 0.07 -4.06
CA ALA A 37 -2.64 0.22 -3.11
C ALA A 37 -2.21 -0.09 -1.66
N LEU A 38 -1.38 -1.11 -1.47
CA LEU A 38 -0.76 -1.40 -0.17
C LEU A 38 0.08 -0.22 0.34
N GLY A 39 0.84 0.44 -0.53
CA GLY A 39 1.58 1.64 -0.17
C GLY A 39 0.68 2.79 0.27
N VAL A 40 -0.44 3.01 -0.43
CA VAL A 40 -1.44 4.02 -0.06
C VAL A 40 -2.05 3.73 1.32
N ILE A 41 -2.46 2.47 1.57
CA ILE A 41 -3.02 2.04 2.85
C ILE A 41 -1.99 2.19 3.98
N LEU A 42 -0.74 1.78 3.74
CA LEU A 42 0.32 1.92 4.74
C LEU A 42 0.56 3.39 5.10
N PHE A 43 0.54 4.28 4.09
CA PHE A 43 0.65 5.72 4.33
C PHE A 43 -0.53 6.22 5.16
N GLU A 44 -1.76 5.90 4.78
CA GLU A 44 -2.96 6.32 5.48
C GLU A 44 -2.97 5.86 6.94
N LEU A 45 -2.64 4.59 7.21
CA LEU A 45 -2.56 4.04 8.57
C LEU A 45 -1.43 4.65 9.41
N THR A 46 -0.35 5.10 8.77
CA THR A 46 0.82 5.67 9.47
C THR A 46 0.69 7.18 9.69
N ILE A 47 0.11 7.87 8.72
CA ILE A 47 0.09 9.32 8.62
C ILE A 47 -1.26 9.90 9.06
N GLY A 48 -2.35 9.16 8.84
CA GLY A 48 -3.72 9.55 9.18
C GLY A 48 -4.48 10.26 8.06
N TYR A 49 -3.87 10.43 6.88
CA TYR A 49 -4.49 11.01 5.68
C TYR A 49 -3.89 10.37 4.42
N LEU A 50 -4.53 10.54 3.27
CA LEU A 50 -4.11 9.96 2.00
C LEU A 50 -2.89 10.66 1.39
N PRO A 51 -1.97 9.90 0.75
CA PRO A 51 -0.75 10.47 0.18
C PRO A 51 -0.99 11.42 -1.02
N PHE A 52 -2.15 11.28 -1.67
CA PHE A 52 -2.55 12.10 -2.81
C PHE A 52 -4.00 12.51 -2.65
N ALA A 53 -4.29 13.80 -2.81
CA ALA A 53 -5.65 14.32 -2.97
C ALA A 53 -6.61 13.93 -1.83
N ASN A 54 -6.15 14.01 -0.57
CA ASN A 54 -6.90 13.60 0.62
C ASN A 54 -8.32 14.21 0.71
N ASP A 55 -8.42 15.52 0.49
CA ASP A 55 -9.69 16.26 0.63
C ASP A 55 -10.37 16.50 -0.73
N VAL A 56 -10.09 15.65 -1.72
CA VAL A 56 -10.59 15.78 -3.09
C VAL A 56 -11.49 14.61 -3.43
N GLU A 57 -12.75 14.91 -3.74
CA GLU A 57 -13.75 13.91 -4.14
C GLU A 57 -13.76 13.67 -5.66
N GLY A 58 -13.39 14.67 -6.45
CA GLY A 58 -13.43 14.62 -7.91
C GLY A 58 -12.43 13.63 -8.49
N ALA A 59 -12.91 12.54 -9.09
CA ALA A 59 -12.06 11.48 -9.64
C ALA A 59 -10.99 12.00 -10.63
N SER A 60 -11.34 12.97 -11.50
CA SER A 60 -10.40 13.56 -12.45
C SER A 60 -9.26 14.33 -11.76
N GLU A 61 -9.54 15.00 -10.65
CA GLU A 61 -8.56 15.75 -9.87
C GLU A 61 -7.64 14.79 -9.08
N VAL A 62 -8.23 13.75 -8.47
CA VAL A 62 -7.47 12.66 -7.85
C VAL A 62 -6.54 11.99 -8.86
N PHE A 63 -7.01 11.73 -10.09
CA PHE A 63 -6.18 11.13 -11.14
C PHE A 63 -5.00 12.04 -11.50
N ALA A 64 -5.24 13.34 -11.66
CA ALA A 64 -4.18 14.29 -11.95
C ALA A 64 -3.14 14.34 -10.82
N ALA A 65 -3.59 14.32 -9.56
CA ALA A 65 -2.73 14.31 -8.39
C ALA A 65 -1.90 13.02 -8.29
N VAL A 66 -2.48 11.85 -8.51
CA VAL A 66 -1.75 10.56 -8.49
C VAL A 66 -0.75 10.47 -9.64
N ILE A 67 -1.14 10.89 -10.85
CA ILE A 67 -0.31 10.79 -12.06
C ILE A 67 0.91 11.72 -12.02
N LYS A 68 0.75 12.93 -11.47
CA LYS A 68 1.79 13.98 -11.48
C LYS A 68 2.45 14.21 -10.13
N GLY A 69 1.77 13.86 -9.04
CA GLY A 69 2.20 14.15 -7.68
C GLY A 69 3.44 13.37 -7.29
N ARG A 70 4.23 13.98 -6.40
CA ARG A 70 5.36 13.34 -5.74
C ARG A 70 4.92 12.94 -4.35
N LEU A 71 5.31 11.74 -3.92
CA LEU A 71 5.06 11.31 -2.55
C LEU A 71 5.88 12.16 -1.57
N GLU A 72 5.18 12.83 -0.67
CA GLU A 72 5.72 13.67 0.39
C GLU A 72 5.26 13.16 1.75
N PHE A 73 6.11 13.35 2.76
CA PHE A 73 5.83 12.95 4.12
C PHE A 73 5.86 14.18 5.01
N PRO A 74 5.01 14.25 6.04
CA PRO A 74 5.03 15.38 6.96
C PRO A 74 6.31 15.37 7.79
N GLY A 75 6.78 16.56 8.19
CA GLY A 75 8.07 16.72 8.89
C GLY A 75 8.15 16.03 10.26
N TRP A 76 7.01 15.63 10.84
CA TRP A 76 6.97 14.87 12.09
C TRP A 76 7.25 13.36 11.88
N TYR A 77 7.09 12.85 10.66
CA TYR A 77 7.26 11.43 10.36
C TYR A 77 8.72 11.10 9.98
N ASN A 78 9.46 10.58 10.95
CA ASN A 78 10.92 10.39 10.84
C ASN A 78 11.37 8.91 10.73
N ASP A 79 10.46 7.97 10.47
CA ASP A 79 10.83 6.55 10.24
C ASP A 79 11.40 6.37 8.83
N ALA A 80 12.73 6.38 8.72
CA ALA A 80 13.43 6.19 7.45
C ALA A 80 13.09 4.86 6.76
N ARG A 81 12.87 3.78 7.51
CA ARG A 81 12.58 2.45 6.94
C ARG A 81 11.17 2.40 6.37
N GLY A 82 10.22 3.02 7.06
CA GLY A 82 8.84 3.13 6.57
C GLY A 82 8.74 4.05 5.36
N ASN A 83 9.50 5.16 5.37
CA ASN A 83 9.65 6.05 4.22
C ASN A 83 10.17 5.31 2.98
N GLU A 84 11.23 4.51 3.14
CA GLU A 84 11.81 3.70 2.06
C GLU A 84 10.79 2.69 1.50
N LEU A 85 10.11 1.94 2.38
CA LEU A 85 9.08 0.98 2.01
C LEU A 85 7.94 1.63 1.21
N MET A 86 7.35 2.71 1.73
CA MET A 86 6.25 3.42 1.07
C MET A 86 6.65 4.03 -0.26
N ARG A 87 7.88 4.57 -0.39
CA ARG A 87 8.42 5.07 -1.67
C ARG A 87 8.62 3.95 -2.68
N GLY A 88 9.06 2.77 -2.24
CA GLY A 88 9.22 1.60 -3.10
C GLY A 88 7.87 1.06 -3.62
N LEU A 89 6.87 0.96 -2.75
CA LEU A 89 5.52 0.51 -3.09
C LEU A 89 4.77 1.50 -3.99
N MET A 90 4.87 2.80 -3.70
CA MET A 90 4.26 3.87 -4.51
C MET A 90 5.22 4.41 -5.59
N CYS A 91 6.03 3.53 -6.19
CA CYS A 91 6.82 3.90 -7.35
C CYS A 91 5.92 4.03 -8.59
N HIS A 92 5.98 5.19 -9.26
CA HIS A 92 5.21 5.45 -10.49
C HIS A 92 5.60 4.58 -11.68
N ASP A 93 6.84 4.06 -11.71
CA ASP A 93 7.28 3.10 -12.72
C ASP A 93 6.97 1.68 -12.22
N PRO A 94 5.98 0.97 -12.78
CA PRO A 94 5.56 -0.34 -12.29
C PRO A 94 6.66 -1.40 -12.35
N LYS A 95 7.65 -1.23 -13.24
CA LYS A 95 8.78 -2.17 -13.39
C LYS A 95 9.82 -2.00 -12.28
N LYS A 96 9.87 -0.82 -11.67
CA LYS A 96 10.78 -0.49 -10.55
C LYS A 96 10.07 -0.53 -9.21
N ARG A 97 8.75 -0.73 -9.22
CA ARG A 97 7.94 -0.83 -8.01
C ARG A 97 8.36 -2.05 -7.20
N LEU A 98 8.58 -1.84 -5.91
CA LEU A 98 8.90 -2.89 -4.96
C LEU A 98 7.79 -3.94 -4.99
N GLY A 99 8.16 -5.22 -5.13
CA GLY A 99 7.21 -6.32 -5.21
C GLY A 99 6.77 -6.69 -6.63
N SER A 100 7.12 -5.87 -7.63
CA SER A 100 6.87 -6.17 -9.06
C SER A 100 8.04 -6.88 -9.75
N GLY A 101 9.17 -7.09 -9.05
CA GLY A 101 10.32 -7.81 -9.58
C GLY A 101 10.16 -9.34 -9.57
N PRO A 102 11.18 -10.09 -10.02
CA PRO A 102 11.15 -11.56 -10.03
C PRO A 102 10.95 -12.19 -8.66
N GLY A 103 11.33 -11.49 -7.58
CA GLY A 103 11.10 -11.94 -6.22
C GLY A 103 9.67 -11.70 -5.72
N GLY A 104 8.86 -10.94 -6.47
CA GLY A 104 7.49 -10.63 -6.12
C GLY A 104 7.36 -10.04 -4.71
N PHE A 105 6.29 -10.41 -4.01
CA PHE A 105 6.02 -9.94 -2.66
C PHE A 105 7.10 -10.29 -1.62
N GLU A 106 7.97 -11.29 -1.88
CA GLU A 106 9.10 -11.58 -1.00
C GLU A 106 10.12 -10.43 -0.94
N GLU A 107 10.17 -9.58 -1.97
CA GLU A 107 10.96 -8.34 -1.94
C GLU A 107 10.44 -7.37 -0.88
N VAL A 108 9.10 -7.26 -0.76
CA VAL A 108 8.45 -6.43 0.26
C VAL A 108 8.73 -6.97 1.66
N LYS A 109 8.61 -8.28 1.86
CA LYS A 109 8.85 -8.91 3.17
C LYS A 109 10.26 -8.69 3.70
N ARG A 110 11.26 -8.62 2.80
CA ARG A 110 12.67 -8.40 3.15
C ARG A 110 13.02 -6.95 3.46
N CYS A 111 12.09 -6.00 3.30
CA CYS A 111 12.37 -4.61 3.62
C CYS A 111 12.72 -4.43 5.09
N SER A 112 13.66 -3.53 5.35
CA SER A 112 14.19 -3.22 6.68
C SER A 112 13.10 -2.86 7.70
N TRP A 113 11.96 -2.35 7.25
CA TRP A 113 10.80 -2.02 8.07
C TRP A 113 10.18 -3.26 8.74
N PHE A 114 10.13 -4.40 8.04
CA PHE A 114 9.61 -5.67 8.54
C PHE A 114 10.66 -6.52 9.27
N MET A 115 11.94 -6.14 9.21
CA MET A 115 13.00 -6.88 9.86
C MET A 115 12.89 -6.80 11.39
N PRO A 116 13.23 -7.89 12.12
CA PRO A 116 13.20 -7.92 13.57
C PRO A 116 14.04 -6.80 14.18
N LYS A 117 13.51 -6.16 15.23
CA LYS A 117 14.24 -5.09 15.95
C LYS A 117 15.47 -5.60 16.72
N ARG A 118 15.50 -6.90 17.05
CA ARG A 118 16.60 -7.53 17.80
C ARG A 118 17.30 -8.59 16.92
N PRO A 119 18.63 -8.70 16.98
CA PRO A 119 19.36 -9.78 16.31
C PRO A 119 18.81 -11.15 16.71
N GLY A 120 18.63 -12.04 15.74
CA GLY A 120 18.08 -13.38 15.97
C GLY A 120 16.58 -13.43 16.26
N GLY A 121 15.85 -12.31 16.18
CA GLY A 121 14.40 -12.31 16.33
C GLY A 121 13.67 -12.99 15.17
N THR A 122 12.49 -13.53 15.44
CA THR A 122 11.59 -14.13 14.45
C THR A 122 11.03 -13.05 13.52
N HIS A 123 10.87 -13.35 12.23
CA HIS A 123 10.30 -12.41 11.27
C HIS A 123 8.83 -12.10 11.61
N ILE A 124 8.39 -10.85 11.41
CA ILE A 124 7.03 -10.43 11.77
C ILE A 124 5.95 -11.23 11.03
N PHE A 125 6.18 -11.57 9.76
CA PHE A 125 5.24 -12.40 8.99
C PHE A 125 5.11 -13.83 9.54
N ASP A 126 6.17 -14.39 10.11
CA ASP A 126 6.09 -15.73 10.73
C ASP A 126 5.26 -15.67 12.01
N GLN A 127 5.51 -14.65 12.85
CA GLN A 127 4.72 -14.40 14.07
C GLN A 127 3.25 -14.12 13.74
N LEU A 128 2.98 -13.35 12.67
CA LEU A 128 1.62 -13.06 12.21
C LEU A 128 0.89 -14.33 11.77
N MET A 129 1.56 -15.18 10.97
CA MET A 129 1.00 -16.46 10.52
C MET A 129 0.78 -17.44 11.69
N GLY A 130 1.66 -17.41 12.68
CA GLY A 130 1.54 -18.17 13.93
C GLY A 130 0.50 -17.62 14.91
N ARG A 131 -0.08 -16.44 14.64
CA ARG A 131 -0.97 -15.69 15.55
C ARG A 131 -0.31 -15.38 16.90
N GLU A 132 0.98 -15.11 16.88
CA GLU A 132 1.81 -14.82 18.06
C GLU A 132 1.84 -13.32 18.41
N LEU A 133 1.41 -12.46 17.48
CA LEU A 133 1.33 -11.02 17.69
C LEU A 133 0.04 -10.64 18.40
N GLU A 134 0.15 -9.79 19.41
CA GLU A 134 -1.01 -9.11 19.99
C GLU A 134 -1.59 -8.12 18.97
N ALA A 135 -2.90 -8.19 18.74
CA ALA A 135 -3.59 -7.27 17.85
C ALA A 135 -3.59 -5.85 18.44
N PRO A 136 -3.32 -4.80 17.64
CA PRO A 136 -3.35 -3.42 18.14
C PRO A 136 -4.70 -2.99 18.70
N VAL A 137 -5.80 -3.54 18.16
CA VAL A 137 -7.17 -3.28 18.61
C VAL A 137 -7.93 -4.60 18.64
N VAL A 138 -8.49 -4.94 19.80
CA VAL A 138 -9.39 -6.08 19.99
C VAL A 138 -10.80 -5.54 20.22
N PRO A 139 -11.77 -5.80 19.32
CA PRO A 139 -13.15 -5.37 19.52
C PRO A 139 -13.73 -5.94 20.83
N LYS A 140 -14.48 -5.11 21.57
CA LYS A 140 -15.10 -5.51 22.86
C LYS A 140 -16.36 -6.36 22.71
N GLY A 141 -16.78 -6.63 21.47
CA GLY A 141 -17.99 -7.36 21.11
C GLY A 141 -18.15 -7.38 19.59
N GLU A 142 -19.32 -7.80 19.13
CA GLU A 142 -19.67 -7.77 17.71
C GLU A 142 -19.84 -6.31 17.26
N VAL A 143 -19.08 -5.92 16.22
CA VAL A 143 -19.17 -4.60 15.59
C VAL A 143 -19.50 -4.82 14.13
N PHE A 144 -20.57 -4.18 13.66
CA PHE A 144 -21.01 -4.22 12.28
C PHE A 144 -20.82 -2.82 11.65
N GLY A 145 -20.65 -2.75 10.33
CA GLY A 145 -20.48 -1.49 9.59
C GLY A 145 -21.78 -0.70 9.45
N ILE A 146 -22.43 -0.40 10.56
CA ILE A 146 -23.62 0.44 10.63
C ILE A 146 -23.18 1.83 11.06
N ASP A 147 -23.59 2.84 10.30
CA ASP A 147 -23.46 4.23 10.71
C ASP A 147 -24.10 4.41 12.08
N GLN A 148 -23.31 4.76 13.09
CA GLN A 148 -23.86 5.38 14.30
C GLN A 148 -24.29 6.80 13.93
N THR A 149 -25.40 6.92 13.20
CA THR A 149 -26.13 8.18 13.00
C THR A 149 -27.44 8.08 13.76
N GLU A 150 -27.37 8.11 15.08
CA GLU A 150 -28.53 8.38 15.95
C GLU A 150 -28.05 9.20 17.16
N ASP A 151 -28.14 10.54 17.05
CA ASP A 151 -28.98 11.44 17.86
C ASP A 151 -28.63 12.93 17.63
#